data_AF-A0A6C0FU02-F1
#
_entry.id   AF-A0A6C0FU02-F1
#
_cell.length_a   1.000
_cell.length_b   1.000
_cell.length_c   1.000
_cell.angle_alpha   90.00
_cell.angle_beta   90.00
_cell.angle_gamma   90.00
#
_symmetry.space_group_name_H-M   'P 1'
#
loop_
_entity.id
_entity.type
_entity.pdbx_description
1 polymer ?
#
loop_
_entity_poly.entity_id
_entity_poly.type
_entity_poly.pdbx_seq_one_letter_code
_entity_poly.pdbx_strand_id
1 'polypeptide(L)'
;MNSNVQYAVSVVQQFIPYGAELAALSRHGGMPAVLFADIDYDFNVELLALYRYQGEQSLIVLKNNGGHWRMFAHADGKGVYVADVSAAPVARAGQNSILIGWQHEDGEVELDILHWTGAGLKRIVPDGIAYDWLEIEDMPAANGPDGKCELALWLQDSEQSYRIETYRCEESGGLVPAADVHPYYFSKVAYYYEQLAHQQPNVPLYRSVLDDALQRAGGSGADSDPAPAPEPAAAFAPEGD
;
A
#
# COMPACT_ATOMS: atom_id res chain seq x y z
N MET A 1 11.41 0.26 19.56
CA MET A 1 11.64 0.81 18.21
C MET A 1 12.87 0.13 17.61
N ASN A 2 12.77 -0.42 16.40
CA ASN A 2 13.81 -1.25 15.75
C ASN A 2 15.09 -0.43 15.48
N SER A 3 16.27 -1.03 15.68
CA SER A 3 17.59 -0.40 15.42
C SER A 3 17.73 0.14 13.99
N ASN A 4 17.13 -0.52 13.00
CA ASN A 4 17.14 -0.04 11.61
C ASN A 4 16.34 1.25 11.44
N VAL A 5 15.21 1.38 12.13
CA VAL A 5 14.37 2.58 12.10
C VAL A 5 15.10 3.74 12.79
N GLN A 6 15.75 3.49 13.93
CA GLN A 6 16.54 4.52 14.61
C GLN A 6 17.70 5.02 13.73
N TYR A 7 18.39 4.10 13.05
CA TYR A 7 19.43 4.46 12.09
C TYR A 7 18.88 5.31 10.94
N ALA A 8 17.79 4.87 10.29
CA ALA A 8 17.14 5.61 9.22
C ALA A 8 16.77 7.04 9.63
N VAL A 9 16.11 7.19 10.79
CA VAL A 9 15.75 8.49 11.35
C VAL A 9 16.99 9.37 11.55
N SER A 10 18.06 8.83 12.12
CA SER A 10 19.30 9.60 12.39
C SER A 10 20.00 10.10 11.12
N VAL A 11 19.89 9.33 10.02
CA VAL A 11 20.40 9.72 8.71
C VAL A 11 19.51 10.83 8.14
N VAL A 12 18.21 10.59 8.04
CA VAL A 12 17.25 11.51 7.39
C VAL A 12 17.22 12.89 8.06
N GLN A 13 17.34 12.93 9.39
CA GLN A 13 17.38 14.19 10.15
C GLN A 13 18.51 15.14 9.71
N GLN A 14 19.56 14.64 9.07
CA GLN A 14 20.66 15.45 8.56
C GLN A 14 20.37 16.06 7.18
N PHE A 15 19.34 15.57 6.49
CA PHE A 15 18.97 15.99 5.12
C PHE A 15 17.69 16.80 5.05
N ILE A 16 16.80 16.68 6.03
CA ILE A 16 15.57 17.49 6.07
C ILE A 16 15.90 18.94 6.49
N PRO A 17 15.12 19.93 6.02
CA PRO A 17 15.32 21.33 6.40
C PRO A 17 15.26 21.57 7.92
N TYR A 18 15.94 22.61 8.39
CA TYR A 18 15.82 23.04 9.78
C TYR A 18 14.35 23.44 10.08
N GLY A 19 13.78 22.86 11.14
CA GLY A 19 12.37 23.05 11.49
C GLY A 19 11.41 22.14 10.72
N ALA A 20 11.89 21.26 9.85
CA ALA A 20 11.11 20.16 9.33
C ALA A 20 10.96 19.05 10.38
N GLU A 21 9.86 18.32 10.29
CA GLU A 21 9.54 17.20 11.18
C GLU A 21 9.37 15.94 10.34
N LEU A 22 9.98 14.84 10.77
CA LEU A 22 9.74 13.55 10.13
C LEU A 22 8.28 13.15 10.31
N ALA A 23 7.61 12.76 9.23
CA ALA A 23 6.21 12.36 9.27
C ALA A 23 6.06 11.06 10.07
N ALA A 24 4.92 10.92 10.74
CA ALA A 24 4.53 9.71 11.45
C ALA A 24 3.33 9.08 10.73
N LEU A 25 3.34 7.76 10.63
CA LEU A 25 2.29 6.98 10.00
C LEU A 25 1.06 6.90 10.90
N SER A 26 -0.04 7.52 10.48
CA SER A 26 -1.26 7.65 11.30
C SER A 26 -1.95 6.31 11.55
N ARG A 27 -1.89 5.38 10.59
CA ARG A 27 -2.46 4.01 10.71
C ARG A 27 -1.52 2.98 11.34
N HIS A 28 -0.27 3.34 11.58
CA HIS A 28 0.75 2.43 12.12
C HIS A 28 1.33 2.89 13.46
N GLY A 29 0.45 3.31 14.37
CA GLY A 29 0.83 3.64 15.74
C GLY A 29 1.83 4.79 15.87
N GLY A 30 1.86 5.70 14.89
CA GLY A 30 2.77 6.85 14.88
C GLY A 30 4.24 6.47 14.62
N MET A 31 4.50 5.32 14.00
CA MET A 31 5.86 4.98 13.56
C MET A 31 6.36 6.00 12.54
N PRO A 32 7.67 6.35 12.53
CA PRO A 32 8.19 7.27 11.52
C PRO A 32 8.02 6.70 10.12
N ALA A 33 7.64 7.57 9.18
CA ALA A 33 7.43 7.24 7.78
C ALA A 33 8.76 7.13 7.03
N VAL A 34 9.54 6.10 7.37
CA VAL A 34 10.84 5.77 6.75
C VAL A 34 10.83 4.34 6.24
N LEU A 35 11.42 4.10 5.07
CA LEU A 35 11.57 2.74 4.52
C LEU A 35 12.87 2.61 3.73
N PHE A 36 13.38 1.39 3.62
CA PHE A 36 14.48 1.05 2.71
C PHE A 36 13.94 0.25 1.53
N ALA A 37 14.20 0.71 0.30
CA ALA A 37 13.81 -0.01 -0.91
C ALA A 37 14.73 0.36 -2.07
N ASP A 38 15.01 -0.62 -2.94
CA ASP A 38 15.63 -0.38 -4.24
C ASP A 38 14.56 0.13 -5.20
N ILE A 39 14.60 1.42 -5.54
CA ILE A 39 13.61 2.07 -6.41
C ILE A 39 14.14 2.35 -7.82
N ASP A 40 15.47 2.35 -8.00
CA ASP A 40 16.11 2.57 -9.31
C ASP A 40 16.63 1.30 -9.99
N TYR A 41 16.40 0.15 -9.35
CA TYR A 41 16.70 -1.20 -9.83
C TYR A 41 18.19 -1.45 -10.07
N ASP A 42 19.03 -0.90 -9.19
CA ASP A 42 20.48 -1.12 -9.20
C ASP A 42 20.98 -2.10 -8.11
N PHE A 43 20.04 -2.74 -7.39
CA PHE A 43 20.27 -3.66 -6.28
C PHE A 43 20.89 -3.02 -5.02
N ASN A 44 21.02 -1.69 -4.98
CA ASN A 44 21.33 -0.96 -3.75
C ASN A 44 20.05 -0.34 -3.22
N VAL A 45 19.79 -0.49 -1.92
CA VAL A 45 18.58 0.09 -1.32
C VAL A 45 18.76 1.58 -1.08
N GLU A 46 17.77 2.35 -1.51
CA GLU A 46 17.60 3.74 -1.10
C GLU A 46 16.92 3.81 0.27
N LEU A 47 17.17 4.91 0.98
CA LEU A 47 16.43 5.30 2.18
C LEU A 47 15.40 6.36 1.80
N LEU A 48 14.13 6.05 1.98
CA LEU A 48 13.02 6.94 1.73
C LEU A 48 12.48 7.47 3.05
N ALA A 49 12.06 8.72 3.04
CA ALA A 49 11.42 9.33 4.19
C ALA A 49 10.40 10.39 3.78
N LEU A 50 9.31 10.45 4.53
CA LEU A 50 8.32 11.49 4.43
C LEU A 50 8.51 12.48 5.59
N TYR A 51 8.43 13.77 5.30
CA TYR A 51 8.57 14.82 6.29
C TYR A 51 7.61 15.96 6.00
N ARG A 52 7.34 16.76 7.03
CA ARG A 52 6.55 17.98 6.95
C ARG A 52 7.45 19.18 7.14
N TYR A 53 7.32 20.18 6.27
CA TYR A 53 8.01 21.45 6.40
C TYR A 53 7.06 22.59 6.03
N GLN A 54 6.94 23.58 6.91
CA GLN A 54 6.04 24.73 6.73
C GLN A 54 4.57 24.36 6.44
N GLY A 55 4.12 23.21 6.94
CA GLY A 55 2.76 22.72 6.75
C GLY A 55 2.59 21.83 5.52
N GLU A 56 3.59 21.71 4.66
CA GLU A 56 3.55 20.88 3.46
C GLU A 56 4.25 19.54 3.70
N GLN A 57 3.65 18.46 3.19
CA GLN A 57 4.27 17.14 3.17
C GLN A 57 5.29 17.06 2.04
N SER A 58 6.32 16.25 2.21
CA SER A 58 7.39 16.06 1.22
C SER A 58 8.01 14.68 1.37
N LEU A 59 8.44 14.12 0.25
CA LEU A 59 9.22 12.89 0.15
C LEU A 59 10.68 13.26 -0.14
N ILE A 60 11.60 12.67 0.62
CA ILE A 60 13.03 12.64 0.31
C ILE A 60 13.47 11.20 0.08
N VAL A 61 14.32 11.01 -0.93
CA VAL A 61 15.01 9.75 -1.19
C VAL A 61 16.50 10.00 -1.09
N LEU A 62 17.17 9.18 -0.30
CA LEU A 62 18.61 9.21 -0.10
C LEU A 62 19.23 7.92 -0.66
N LYS A 63 20.38 8.06 -1.31
CA LYS A 63 21.16 6.92 -1.81
C LYS A 63 22.54 6.88 -1.16
N ASN A 64 22.98 5.69 -0.80
CA ASN A 64 24.30 5.49 -0.19
C ASN A 64 25.33 5.16 -1.29
N ASN A 65 26.24 6.09 -1.54
CA ASN A 65 27.32 5.91 -2.49
C ASN A 65 28.66 5.88 -1.75
N GLY A 66 29.24 4.69 -1.63
CA GLY A 66 30.56 4.51 -1.00
C GLY A 66 30.58 4.84 0.50
N GLY A 67 29.52 4.51 1.23
CA GLY A 67 29.41 4.73 2.67
C GLY A 67 28.85 6.09 3.06
N HIS A 68 28.50 6.94 2.09
CA HIS A 68 27.95 8.27 2.33
C HIS A 68 26.57 8.43 1.71
N TRP A 69 25.61 8.84 2.55
CA TRP A 69 24.27 9.21 2.11
C TRP A 69 24.31 10.53 1.34
N ARG A 70 23.52 10.61 0.27
CA ARG A 70 23.30 11.83 -0.52
C ARG A 70 21.84 11.90 -0.94
N MET A 71 21.32 13.11 -1.12
CA MET A 71 20.01 13.31 -1.72
C MET A 71 20.02 12.74 -3.15
N PHE A 72 19.08 11.85 -3.41
CA PHE A 72 18.91 11.16 -4.70
C PHE A 72 17.67 11.68 -5.44
N ALA A 73 16.56 11.85 -4.71
CA ALA A 73 15.34 12.43 -5.25
C ALA A 73 14.56 13.19 -4.18
N HIS A 74 13.66 14.06 -4.63
CA HIS A 74 12.68 14.76 -3.81
C HIS A 74 11.37 14.84 -4.59
N ALA A 75 10.24 14.79 -3.87
CA ALA A 75 8.94 15.08 -4.43
C ALA A 75 8.06 15.78 -3.39
N ASP A 76 7.26 16.75 -3.82
CA ASP A 76 6.25 17.35 -2.95
C ASP A 76 5.21 16.30 -2.56
N GLY A 77 4.66 16.37 -1.36
CA GLY A 77 3.62 15.46 -0.90
C GLY A 77 2.21 15.94 -1.23
N LYS A 78 1.21 15.18 -0.77
CA LYS A 78 -0.20 15.58 -0.77
C LYS A 78 -0.78 15.44 0.64
N GLY A 79 -1.98 15.97 0.86
CA GLY A 79 -2.69 15.83 2.13
C GLY A 79 -2.01 16.53 3.31
N VAL A 80 -2.50 16.24 4.52
CA VAL A 80 -2.02 16.84 5.77
C VAL A 80 -1.25 15.84 6.62
N TYR A 81 -1.54 14.55 6.51
CA TYR A 81 -0.83 13.46 7.19
C TYR A 81 -0.45 12.34 6.22
N VAL A 82 0.37 11.40 6.71
CA VAL A 82 0.73 10.18 5.99
C VAL A 82 0.07 9.02 6.72
N ALA A 83 -0.84 8.32 6.04
CA ALA A 83 -1.45 7.10 6.57
C ALA A 83 -0.45 5.95 6.50
N ASP A 84 0.02 5.67 5.29
CA ASP A 84 0.73 4.46 4.93
C ASP A 84 1.90 4.80 3.98
N VAL A 85 2.97 4.00 4.04
CA VAL A 85 4.05 4.05 3.04
C VAL A 85 4.58 2.64 2.78
N SER A 86 4.74 2.29 1.52
CA SER A 86 5.25 0.98 1.10
C SER A 86 6.06 1.09 -0.20
N ALA A 87 6.76 0.02 -0.54
CA ALA A 87 7.47 -0.11 -1.81
C ALA A 87 7.25 -1.49 -2.41
N ALA A 88 6.84 -1.53 -3.68
CA ALA A 88 6.52 -2.77 -4.37
C ALA A 88 6.63 -2.61 -5.90
N PRO A 89 6.92 -3.69 -6.65
CA PRO A 89 7.08 -3.65 -8.10
C PRO A 89 5.74 -3.54 -8.83
N VAL A 90 5.02 -2.43 -8.71
CA VAL A 90 3.69 -2.28 -9.32
C VAL A 90 3.75 -1.85 -10.79
N ALA A 91 4.69 -0.97 -11.13
CA ALA A 91 4.82 -0.42 -12.48
C ALA A 91 5.62 -1.32 -13.40
N ARG A 92 6.67 -1.95 -12.86
CA ARG A 92 7.64 -2.76 -13.61
C ARG A 92 8.18 -3.87 -12.70
N ALA A 93 8.21 -5.10 -13.23
CA ALA A 93 8.74 -6.24 -12.51
C ALA A 93 10.17 -5.99 -12.01
N GLY A 94 10.42 -6.29 -10.74
CA GLY A 94 11.72 -6.12 -10.09
C GLY A 94 12.07 -4.69 -9.66
N GLN A 95 11.44 -3.65 -10.20
CA GLN A 95 11.70 -2.26 -9.83
C GLN A 95 10.59 -1.72 -8.94
N ASN A 96 10.90 -1.40 -7.69
CA ASN A 96 9.87 -0.90 -6.78
C ASN A 96 9.41 0.50 -7.17
N SER A 97 8.10 0.69 -7.16
CA SER A 97 7.50 2.01 -7.00
C SER A 97 7.26 2.28 -5.51
N ILE A 98 7.10 3.55 -5.19
CA ILE A 98 6.76 4.03 -3.85
C ILE A 98 5.26 4.24 -3.81
N LEU A 99 4.57 3.59 -2.87
CA LEU A 99 3.15 3.75 -2.62
C LEU A 99 2.97 4.55 -1.35
N ILE A 100 2.18 5.61 -1.40
CA ILE A 100 1.94 6.52 -0.27
C ILE A 100 0.44 6.70 -0.08
N GLY A 101 -0.04 6.51 1.14
CA GLY A 101 -1.37 6.95 1.57
C GLY A 101 -1.32 8.36 2.13
N TRP A 102 -1.79 9.33 1.37
CA TRP A 102 -1.93 10.71 1.85
C TRP A 102 -3.26 10.87 2.55
N GLN A 103 -3.24 11.30 3.79
CA GLN A 103 -4.47 11.52 4.56
C GLN A 103 -4.84 13.00 4.60
N HIS A 104 -6.08 13.30 4.21
CA HIS A 104 -6.67 14.62 4.22
C HIS A 104 -7.29 14.96 5.59
N GLU A 105 -7.71 16.22 5.79
CA GLU A 105 -8.25 16.68 7.09
C GLU A 105 -9.55 16.00 7.50
N ASP A 106 -10.34 15.56 6.52
CA ASP A 106 -11.59 14.80 6.70
C ASP A 106 -11.35 13.32 7.03
N GLY A 107 -10.09 12.88 7.01
CA GLY A 107 -9.68 11.51 7.29
C GLY A 107 -9.60 10.61 6.07
N GLU A 108 -10.02 11.07 4.89
CA GLU A 108 -9.91 10.31 3.64
C GLU A 108 -8.43 10.06 3.31
N VAL A 109 -8.12 8.83 2.87
CA VAL A 109 -6.77 8.45 2.45
C VAL A 109 -6.73 8.23 0.95
N GLU A 110 -5.93 9.04 0.27
CA GLU A 110 -5.68 8.96 -1.17
C GLU A 110 -4.38 8.20 -1.45
N LEU A 111 -4.43 7.26 -2.39
CA LEU A 111 -3.27 6.55 -2.91
C LEU A 111 -2.51 7.39 -3.93
N ASP A 112 -1.22 7.58 -3.70
CA ASP A 112 -0.27 8.08 -4.68
C ASP A 112 0.79 7.01 -4.96
N ILE A 113 1.25 6.93 -6.21
CA ILE A 113 2.28 6.00 -6.63
C ILE A 113 3.33 6.77 -7.41
N LEU A 114 4.56 6.76 -6.90
CA LEU A 114 5.71 7.37 -7.54
C LEU A 114 6.65 6.28 -8.06
N HIS A 115 7.08 6.41 -9.31
CA HIS A 115 8.00 5.49 -9.95
C HIS A 115 9.24 6.24 -10.47
N TRP A 116 10.41 5.60 -10.37
CA TRP A 116 11.66 6.16 -10.88
C TRP A 116 11.80 5.93 -12.38
N THR A 117 12.00 7.02 -13.13
CA THR A 117 12.06 6.98 -14.61
C THR A 117 13.48 7.20 -15.16
N GLY A 118 14.51 7.19 -14.31
CA GLY A 118 15.88 7.59 -14.67
C GLY A 118 16.07 9.11 -14.75
N ALA A 119 15.01 9.87 -15.08
CA ALA A 119 14.99 11.33 -15.04
C ALA A 119 14.55 11.91 -13.69
N GLY A 120 14.01 11.07 -12.80
CA GLY A 120 13.42 11.47 -11.54
C GLY A 120 12.23 10.60 -11.14
N LEU A 121 11.65 10.92 -9.98
CA LEU A 121 10.38 10.38 -9.54
C LEU A 121 9.24 10.96 -10.36
N LYS A 122 8.35 10.10 -10.85
CA LYS A 122 7.15 10.46 -11.59
C LYS A 122 5.93 9.83 -10.93
N ARG A 123 4.87 10.62 -10.73
CA ARG A 123 3.55 10.10 -10.35
C ARG A 123 2.92 9.35 -11.52
N ILE A 124 2.46 8.13 -11.25
CA ILE A 124 1.93 7.23 -12.28
C ILE A 124 0.43 6.91 -12.11
N VAL A 125 -0.22 7.51 -11.12
CA VAL A 125 -1.66 7.41 -10.88
C VAL A 125 -2.29 8.80 -10.81
N PRO A 126 -3.56 8.96 -11.23
CA PRO A 126 -4.30 10.20 -11.03
C PRO A 126 -4.64 10.43 -9.54
N ASP A 127 -4.99 11.67 -9.21
CA ASP A 127 -5.52 12.03 -7.89
C ASP A 127 -6.94 11.43 -7.69
N GLY A 128 -7.38 11.33 -6.44
CA GLY A 128 -8.72 10.88 -6.06
C GLY A 128 -8.92 9.36 -5.94
N ILE A 129 -7.84 8.56 -5.91
CA ILE A 129 -7.95 7.12 -5.66
C ILE A 129 -7.97 6.88 -4.15
N ALA A 130 -9.17 6.82 -3.57
CA ALA A 130 -9.36 6.61 -2.15
C ALA A 130 -9.28 5.13 -1.73
N TYR A 131 -8.88 4.87 -0.48
CA TYR A 131 -8.96 3.54 0.13
C TYR A 131 -9.00 3.57 1.66
N ASP A 132 -9.65 2.56 2.25
CA ASP A 132 -9.61 2.30 3.69
C ASP A 132 -8.54 1.27 4.04
N TRP A 133 -8.35 0.26 3.19
CA TRP A 133 -7.25 -0.70 3.29
C TRP A 133 -6.64 -1.00 1.93
N LEU A 134 -5.32 -1.20 1.92
CA LEU A 134 -4.52 -1.49 0.75
C LEU A 134 -3.77 -2.81 0.96
N GLU A 135 -4.04 -3.79 0.11
CA GLU A 135 -3.19 -4.97 -0.05
C GLU A 135 -2.38 -4.86 -1.35
N ILE A 136 -1.12 -5.28 -1.29
CA ILE A 136 -0.17 -5.24 -2.40
C ILE A 136 0.43 -6.63 -2.54
N GLU A 137 0.20 -7.28 -3.68
CA GLU A 137 0.60 -8.67 -3.89
C GLU A 137 0.82 -8.93 -5.39
N ASP A 138 1.81 -9.76 -5.74
CA ASP A 138 1.92 -10.33 -7.10
C ASP A 138 0.88 -11.44 -7.23
N MET A 139 -0.32 -11.07 -7.68
CA MET A 139 -1.48 -11.94 -7.67
C MET A 139 -1.44 -12.82 -8.93
N PRO A 140 -1.40 -14.15 -8.80
CA PRO A 140 -1.31 -15.03 -9.96
C PRO A 140 -2.57 -14.92 -10.83
N ALA A 141 -2.36 -14.65 -12.12
CA ALA A 141 -3.37 -14.84 -13.16
C ALA A 141 -3.27 -16.27 -13.75
N ALA A 142 -3.92 -16.51 -14.89
CA ALA A 142 -3.91 -17.83 -15.55
C ALA A 142 -2.51 -18.37 -15.90
N ASN A 143 -1.51 -17.50 -16.06
CA ASN A 143 -0.13 -17.87 -16.35
C ASN A 143 0.78 -17.89 -15.11
N GLY A 144 0.21 -17.71 -13.92
CA GLY A 144 0.95 -17.53 -12.68
C GLY A 144 1.35 -16.07 -12.40
N PRO A 145 2.19 -15.84 -11.37
CA PRO A 145 2.71 -14.52 -11.02
C PRO A 145 3.67 -14.01 -12.09
N ASP A 146 3.66 -12.70 -12.35
CA ASP A 146 4.46 -12.06 -13.41
C ASP A 146 5.60 -11.17 -12.87
N GLY A 147 5.74 -11.09 -11.55
CA GLY A 147 6.73 -10.26 -10.87
C GLY A 147 6.28 -8.81 -10.68
N LYS A 148 5.08 -8.44 -11.12
CA LYS A 148 4.45 -7.16 -10.81
C LYS A 148 3.37 -7.36 -9.75
N CYS A 149 3.27 -6.40 -8.84
CA CYS A 149 2.20 -6.44 -7.85
C CYS A 149 0.92 -5.79 -8.36
N GLU A 150 -0.19 -6.49 -8.22
CA GLU A 150 -1.54 -5.95 -8.16
C GLU A 150 -1.80 -5.27 -6.81
N LEU A 151 -2.83 -4.42 -6.82
CA LEU A 151 -3.36 -3.72 -5.66
C LEU A 151 -4.78 -4.19 -5.42
N ALA A 152 -5.14 -4.49 -4.18
CA ALA A 152 -6.53 -4.60 -3.76
C ALA A 152 -6.86 -3.45 -2.81
N LEU A 153 -7.80 -2.61 -3.25
CA LEU A 153 -8.32 -1.50 -2.48
C LEU A 153 -9.62 -1.95 -1.83
N TRP A 154 -9.68 -1.85 -0.51
CA TRP A 154 -10.90 -2.03 0.27
C TRP A 154 -11.47 -0.66 0.58
N LEU A 155 -12.68 -0.41 0.13
CA LEU A 155 -13.41 0.82 0.36
C LEU A 155 -14.61 0.52 1.24
N GLN A 156 -14.72 1.22 2.36
CA GLN A 156 -15.81 1.05 3.31
C GLN A 156 -17.07 1.70 2.74
N ASP A 157 -18.01 0.88 2.28
CA ASP A 157 -19.32 1.35 1.78
C ASP A 157 -20.31 1.59 2.94
N SER A 158 -20.16 0.87 4.06
CA SER A 158 -20.98 1.03 5.28
C SER A 158 -20.21 0.57 6.51
N GLU A 159 -20.78 0.71 7.72
CA GLU A 159 -20.14 0.33 9.00
C GLU A 159 -19.56 -1.10 9.00
N GLN A 160 -20.09 -2.01 8.18
CA GLN A 160 -19.70 -3.41 8.18
C GLN A 160 -19.39 -3.97 6.78
N SER A 161 -19.47 -3.18 5.70
CA SER A 161 -19.26 -3.66 4.33
C SER A 161 -18.09 -2.98 3.65
N TYR A 162 -17.31 -3.77 2.93
CA TYR A 162 -16.26 -3.27 2.05
C TYR A 162 -16.55 -3.63 0.60
N ARG A 163 -16.40 -2.66 -0.29
CA ARG A 163 -16.22 -2.88 -1.72
C ARG A 163 -14.74 -3.13 -1.98
N ILE A 164 -14.45 -4.19 -2.72
CA ILE A 164 -13.08 -4.58 -3.04
C ILE A 164 -12.84 -4.43 -4.54
N GLU A 165 -11.86 -3.59 -4.87
CA GLU A 165 -11.44 -3.29 -6.22
C GLU A 165 -9.99 -3.74 -6.43
N THR A 166 -9.73 -4.57 -7.43
CA THR A 166 -8.37 -5.01 -7.78
C THR A 166 -7.86 -4.25 -9.00
N TYR A 167 -6.62 -3.79 -8.93
CA TYR A 167 -5.97 -2.99 -9.95
C TYR A 167 -4.58 -3.51 -10.27
N ARG A 168 -4.12 -3.27 -11.50
CA ARG A 168 -2.70 -3.34 -11.88
C ARG A 168 -2.27 -2.05 -12.55
N CYS A 169 -0.99 -1.73 -12.47
CA CYS A 169 -0.44 -0.60 -13.21
C CYS A 169 -0.02 -1.04 -14.62
N GLU A 170 -0.45 -0.27 -15.63
CA GLU A 170 0.00 -0.45 -17.01
C GLU A 170 1.36 0.22 -17.25
N GLU A 171 2.14 -0.30 -18.20
CA GLU A 171 3.45 0.28 -18.56
C GLU A 171 3.34 1.72 -19.09
N SER A 172 2.22 2.04 -19.76
CA SER A 172 1.91 3.40 -20.23
C SER A 172 1.58 4.37 -19.08
N GLY A 173 1.46 3.87 -17.86
CA GLY A 173 0.98 4.60 -16.68
C GLY A 173 -0.52 4.43 -16.45
N GLY A 174 -0.93 4.56 -15.19
CA GLY A 174 -2.31 4.44 -14.74
C GLY A 174 -2.66 3.06 -14.18
N LEU A 175 -3.67 3.04 -13.30
CA LEU A 175 -4.28 1.81 -12.80
C LEU A 175 -5.42 1.36 -13.72
N VAL A 176 -5.45 0.07 -14.03
CA VAL A 176 -6.55 -0.59 -14.73
C VAL A 176 -7.11 -1.72 -13.88
N PRO A 177 -8.43 -2.01 -13.95
CA PRO A 177 -9.01 -3.13 -13.21
C PRO A 177 -8.36 -4.47 -13.59
N ALA A 178 -8.01 -5.28 -12.59
CA ALA A 178 -7.39 -6.60 -12.75
C ALA A 178 -8.41 -7.70 -12.42
N ALA A 179 -9.37 -7.92 -13.32
CA ALA A 179 -10.43 -8.91 -13.11
C ALA A 179 -9.94 -10.36 -13.25
N ASP A 180 -8.85 -10.57 -13.99
CA ASP A 180 -8.22 -11.86 -14.24
C ASP A 180 -7.58 -12.49 -12.99
N VAL A 181 -7.26 -11.68 -11.97
CA VAL A 181 -6.71 -12.17 -10.68
C VAL A 181 -7.80 -12.45 -9.64
N HIS A 182 -9.07 -12.17 -9.96
CA HIS A 182 -10.17 -12.42 -9.03
C HIS A 182 -10.25 -13.87 -8.51
N PRO A 183 -10.06 -14.91 -9.33
CA PRO A 183 -10.10 -16.29 -8.85
C PRO A 183 -9.17 -16.54 -7.66
N TYR A 184 -7.97 -15.98 -7.72
CA TYR A 184 -7.00 -16.05 -6.64
C TYR A 184 -7.42 -15.17 -5.44
N TYR A 185 -7.57 -13.87 -5.68
CA TYR A 185 -7.71 -12.92 -4.59
C TYR A 185 -9.04 -13.08 -3.83
N PHE A 186 -10.14 -13.33 -4.55
CA PHE A 186 -11.44 -13.51 -3.90
C PHE A 186 -11.58 -14.87 -3.20
N SER A 187 -10.71 -15.84 -3.47
CA SER A 187 -10.62 -17.04 -2.64
C SER A 187 -10.11 -16.71 -1.23
N LYS A 188 -9.15 -15.77 -1.09
CA LYS A 188 -8.70 -15.25 0.22
C LYS A 188 -9.81 -14.47 0.93
N VAL A 189 -10.51 -13.61 0.19
CA VAL A 189 -11.64 -12.84 0.71
C VAL A 189 -12.76 -13.78 1.21
N ALA A 190 -13.13 -14.78 0.40
CA ALA A 190 -14.14 -15.76 0.77
C ALA A 190 -13.75 -16.51 2.05
N TYR A 191 -12.50 -16.97 2.14
CA TYR A 191 -12.01 -17.64 3.34
C TYR A 191 -12.13 -16.76 4.59
N TYR A 192 -11.76 -15.49 4.50
CA TYR A 192 -11.89 -14.55 5.61
C TYR A 192 -13.34 -14.36 6.07
N TYR A 193 -14.26 -14.11 5.13
CA TYR A 193 -15.68 -13.92 5.46
C TYR A 193 -16.38 -15.21 5.90
N GLU A 194 -15.90 -16.38 5.46
CA GLU A 194 -16.34 -17.66 6.00
C GLU A 194 -16.00 -17.79 7.50
N GLN A 195 -14.78 -17.41 7.91
CA GLN A 195 -14.41 -17.41 9.33
C GLN A 195 -15.26 -16.43 10.14
N LEU A 196 -15.48 -15.22 9.63
CA LEU A 196 -16.35 -14.23 10.29
C LEU A 196 -17.81 -14.71 10.39
N ALA A 197 -18.37 -15.30 9.35
CA ALA A 197 -19.73 -15.83 9.35
C ALA A 197 -19.90 -17.00 10.33
N HIS A 198 -18.86 -17.80 10.54
CA HIS A 198 -18.85 -18.84 11.58
C HIS A 198 -18.80 -18.26 13.00
N GLN A 199 -17.96 -17.23 13.22
CA GLN A 199 -17.79 -16.61 14.53
C GLN A 199 -18.99 -15.75 14.93
N GLN A 200 -19.61 -15.07 13.95
CA GLN A 200 -20.74 -14.17 14.17
C GLN A 200 -21.89 -14.48 13.20
N PRO A 201 -22.62 -15.59 13.39
CA PRO A 201 -23.66 -16.04 12.46
C PRO A 201 -24.85 -15.08 12.32
N ASN A 202 -24.99 -14.16 13.28
CA ASN A 202 -26.09 -13.21 13.35
C ASN A 202 -25.86 -11.94 12.53
N VAL A 203 -24.69 -11.76 11.91
CA VAL A 203 -24.37 -10.62 11.04
C VAL A 203 -24.66 -11.04 9.59
N PRO A 204 -25.81 -10.65 9.00
CA PRO A 204 -26.23 -11.14 7.68
C PRO A 204 -25.29 -10.69 6.56
N LEU A 205 -24.61 -9.57 6.78
CA LEU A 205 -23.72 -8.97 5.81
C LEU A 205 -22.51 -9.85 5.48
N TYR A 206 -21.94 -10.57 6.45
CA TYR A 206 -20.81 -11.47 6.20
C TYR A 206 -21.14 -12.55 5.18
N ARG A 207 -22.38 -13.06 5.20
CA ARG A 207 -22.85 -14.02 4.20
C ARG A 207 -22.97 -13.39 2.82
N SER A 208 -23.49 -12.16 2.74
CA SER A 208 -23.61 -11.46 1.46
C SER A 208 -22.25 -11.19 0.82
N VAL A 209 -21.24 -10.82 1.61
CA VAL A 209 -19.88 -10.59 1.09
C VAL A 209 -19.19 -11.93 0.74
N LEU A 210 -19.42 -12.98 1.53
CA LEU A 210 -18.97 -14.33 1.20
C LEU A 210 -19.54 -14.80 -0.15
N ASP A 211 -20.85 -14.62 -0.38
CA ASP A 211 -21.50 -15.02 -1.62
C ASP A 211 -20.92 -14.28 -2.84
N ASP A 212 -20.72 -12.95 -2.74
CA ASP A 212 -20.05 -12.16 -3.79
C ASP A 212 -18.61 -12.64 -4.04
N ALA A 213 -17.86 -12.89 -2.97
CA ALA A 213 -16.49 -13.37 -3.07
C ALA A 213 -16.40 -14.75 -3.72
N LEU A 214 -17.28 -15.68 -3.34
CA LEU A 214 -17.38 -17.00 -3.98
C LEU A 214 -17.75 -16.89 -5.46
N GLN A 215 -18.64 -15.96 -5.81
CA GLN A 215 -19.00 -15.72 -7.21
C GLN A 215 -17.81 -15.18 -8.03
N ARG A 216 -17.04 -14.23 -7.47
CA ARG A 216 -15.83 -13.67 -8.13
C ARG A 216 -14.69 -14.69 -8.18
N ALA A 217 -14.56 -15.54 -7.17
CA ALA A 217 -13.60 -16.63 -7.13
C ALA A 217 -13.91 -17.73 -8.17
N GLY A 218 -15.19 -18.13 -8.26
CA GLY A 218 -15.66 -19.18 -9.18
C GLY A 218 -15.93 -18.71 -10.61
N GLY A 219 -15.81 -17.40 -10.88
CA GLY A 219 -16.13 -16.79 -12.16
C GLY A 219 -15.23 -17.20 -13.33
N SER A 220 -14.04 -17.76 -13.10
CA SER A 220 -13.23 -18.43 -14.15
C SER A 220 -12.11 -19.28 -13.54
N GLY A 221 -12.14 -20.61 -13.73
CA GLY A 221 -10.96 -21.48 -13.64
C GLY A 221 -10.61 -22.00 -12.23
N ALA A 222 -10.85 -23.30 -12.04
CA ALA A 222 -10.58 -24.06 -10.82
C ALA A 222 -9.09 -24.25 -10.51
N ASP A 223 -8.83 -24.62 -9.25
CA ASP A 223 -7.60 -25.14 -8.65
C ASP A 223 -6.47 -24.13 -8.35
N SER A 224 -6.61 -23.42 -7.22
CA SER A 224 -5.46 -23.20 -6.32
C SER A 224 -5.95 -23.09 -4.88
N ASP A 225 -5.25 -23.77 -3.97
CA ASP A 225 -5.50 -23.75 -2.53
C ASP A 225 -4.88 -22.43 -1.99
N PRO A 226 -5.68 -21.42 -1.59
CA PRO A 226 -5.12 -20.13 -1.18
C PRO A 226 -4.39 -20.26 0.16
N ALA A 227 -3.21 -19.64 0.25
CA ALA A 227 -2.56 -19.40 1.53
C ALA A 227 -3.49 -18.58 2.44
N PRO A 228 -3.47 -18.79 3.78
CA PRO A 228 -4.33 -18.05 4.70
C PRO A 228 -4.10 -16.55 4.52
N ALA A 229 -5.19 -15.77 4.45
CA ALA A 229 -5.13 -14.32 4.48
C ALA A 229 -4.31 -13.86 5.71
N PRO A 230 -3.48 -12.81 5.59
CA PRO A 230 -2.83 -12.23 6.77
C PRO A 230 -3.92 -11.83 7.78
N GLU A 231 -3.69 -12.10 9.07
CA GLU A 231 -4.54 -11.57 10.13
C GLU A 231 -4.62 -10.05 9.94
N PRO A 232 -5.82 -9.45 9.86
CA PRO A 232 -5.91 -8.01 10.02
C PRO A 232 -5.31 -7.70 11.39
N ALA A 233 -4.31 -6.80 11.41
CA ALA A 233 -3.75 -6.26 12.63
C ALA A 233 -4.92 -5.94 13.58
N ALA A 234 -4.90 -6.56 14.76
CA ALA A 234 -5.96 -6.53 15.77
C ALA A 234 -6.69 -5.19 15.85
N ALA A 235 -7.78 -5.04 15.09
CA ALA A 235 -8.63 -3.86 15.07
C ALA A 235 -10.04 -4.21 14.58
N PHE A 236 -10.55 -5.37 14.97
CA PHE A 236 -11.98 -5.69 14.85
C PHE A 236 -12.54 -6.04 16.23
N ALA A 237 -12.56 -5.04 17.10
CA ALA A 237 -13.55 -4.91 18.14
C ALA A 237 -13.83 -3.41 18.30
N PRO A 238 -15.01 -2.87 17.92
CA PRO A 238 -15.52 -1.75 18.66
C PRO A 238 -15.71 -2.27 20.10
N GLU A 239 -14.90 -1.77 21.04
CA GLU A 239 -15.27 -1.84 22.44
C GLU A 239 -16.66 -1.21 22.55
N GLY A 240 -17.64 -2.05 22.89
CA GLY A 240 -18.99 -1.59 23.14
C GLY A 240 -19.02 -0.73 24.39
N ASP A 241 -19.68 0.41 24.27
CA ASP A 241 -20.32 1.12 25.38
C ASP A 241 -21.85 1.01 25.20
#